data_AF-A0A0B4EU74-F1
#
_entry.id   AF-A0A0B4EU74-F1
#
_cell.length_a   1.000
_cell.length_b   1.000
_cell.length_c   1.000
_cell.angle_alpha   90.00
_cell.angle_beta   90.00
_cell.angle_gamma   90.00
#
_symmetry.space_group_name_H-M   'P 1'
#
loop_
_entity.id
_entity.type
_entity.pdbx_description
1 polymer ?
#
loop_
_entity_poly.entity_id
_entity_poly.type
_entity_poly.pdbx_seq_one_letter_code
_entity_poly.pdbx_strand_id
1 'polypeptide(L)'
;MVTKIENYIFKKRPQFTRYSFEQHGGFFDQNIVDKESCKKGTGYIPIKSSNAILYNTSKYGGYGSVTGTYFFLVEHTMKGKRIRTIEMMPLYLSKKIHSKEELEKYCKEKLELQKPSVRLARIKYNSLLKINGFPYHITGKTNDSYWIMSAIQLLLSKNYYEYLRKLYIFCKEERLEEEIVGEKNIKLYTCILEKLEKSIYSHKLLNINYNGKSKNLKDILESEKENFLLLSEKKQAQILIEIFTLLESNNFGANLESFGCGKKCGITKINKNIDKLEEVLLINQSPTGLFENSIDLKKV
;
A
#
# COMPACT_ATOMS: atom_id res chain seq x y z
N MET A 1 -37.05 6.64 15.64
CA MET A 1 -36.22 5.45 15.34
C MET A 1 -35.21 5.73 14.22
N VAL A 2 -35.65 6.33 13.10
CA VAL A 2 -34.81 6.75 11.96
C VAL A 2 -33.62 7.62 12.39
N THR A 3 -33.83 8.65 13.21
CA THR A 3 -32.75 9.57 13.66
C THR A 3 -31.65 8.87 14.46
N LYS A 4 -31.98 7.84 15.26
CA LYS A 4 -30.98 7.05 16.00
C LYS A 4 -30.13 6.19 15.06
N ILE A 5 -30.75 5.62 14.04
CA ILE A 5 -30.07 4.83 13.00
C ILE A 5 -29.13 5.74 12.21
N GLU A 6 -29.60 6.91 11.78
CA GLU A 6 -28.77 7.89 11.06
C GLU A 6 -27.56 8.34 11.91
N ASN A 7 -27.77 8.65 13.19
CA ASN A 7 -26.69 9.01 14.10
C ASN A 7 -25.63 7.88 14.25
N TYR A 8 -26.06 6.62 14.17
CA TYR A 8 -25.14 5.47 14.25
C TYR A 8 -24.39 5.24 12.93
N ILE A 9 -25.07 5.35 11.78
CA ILE A 9 -24.48 5.19 10.45
C ILE A 9 -23.43 6.27 10.19
N PHE A 10 -23.74 7.53 10.50
CA PHE A 10 -22.83 8.66 10.28
C PHE A 10 -21.90 8.93 11.47
N LYS A 11 -21.66 7.91 12.31
CA LYS A 11 -20.71 8.00 13.43
C LYS A 11 -19.33 8.34 12.89
N LYS A 12 -18.72 9.38 13.49
CA LYS A 12 -17.45 9.96 13.02
C LYS A 12 -16.23 9.04 13.09
N ARG A 13 -16.32 7.83 13.69
CA ARG A 13 -15.20 6.89 13.82
C ARG A 13 -15.73 5.44 13.88
N PRO A 14 -15.97 4.77 12.75
CA PRO A 14 -16.20 3.33 12.76
C PRO A 14 -14.93 2.63 13.26
N GLN A 15 -15.09 1.63 14.13
CA GLN A 15 -13.99 0.79 14.53
C GLN A 15 -13.75 -0.23 13.41
N PHE A 16 -12.59 -0.15 12.78
CA PHE A 16 -12.21 -1.00 11.67
C PHE A 16 -10.87 -1.65 11.99
N THR A 17 -10.85 -2.97 12.01
CA THR A 17 -9.63 -3.77 12.08
C THR A 17 -9.54 -4.62 10.84
N ARG A 18 -8.31 -4.97 10.47
CA ARG A 18 -8.04 -5.92 9.40
C ARG A 18 -7.31 -7.12 9.98
N TYR A 19 -7.82 -8.31 9.71
CA TYR A 19 -7.20 -9.53 10.19
C TYR A 19 -5.77 -9.64 9.64
N SER A 20 -4.80 -9.68 10.56
CA SER A 20 -3.38 -9.87 10.24
C SER A 20 -3.09 -11.37 10.12
N PHE A 21 -2.42 -11.79 9.05
CA PHE A 21 -2.24 -13.20 8.75
C PHE A 21 -0.88 -13.50 8.13
N GLU A 22 -0.50 -14.78 8.13
CA GLU A 22 0.63 -15.28 7.35
C GLU A 22 0.10 -15.86 6.04
N GLN A 23 0.71 -15.49 4.92
CA GLN A 23 0.29 -16.02 3.63
C GLN A 23 0.63 -17.51 3.55
N HIS A 24 -0.28 -18.27 2.97
CA HIS A 24 -0.16 -19.70 2.69
C HIS A 24 -0.50 -19.98 1.21
N GLY A 25 -0.28 -21.21 0.74
CA GLY A 25 -0.58 -21.64 -0.63
C GLY A 25 0.66 -22.07 -1.42
N GLY A 26 0.68 -21.77 -2.72
CA GLY A 26 1.79 -22.09 -3.61
C GLY A 26 3.07 -21.33 -3.27
N PHE A 27 4.24 -21.92 -3.53
CA PHE A 27 5.53 -21.29 -3.23
C PHE A 27 5.93 -20.20 -4.23
N PHE A 28 5.50 -20.32 -5.47
CA PHE A 28 5.87 -19.45 -6.60
C PHE A 28 4.88 -19.67 -7.75
N ASP A 29 4.94 -18.81 -8.77
CA ASP A 29 4.21 -19.04 -10.02
C ASP A 29 4.70 -20.34 -10.68
N GLN A 30 3.77 -21.20 -11.07
CA GLN A 30 4.09 -22.52 -11.66
C GLN A 30 4.62 -22.39 -13.10
N ASN A 31 4.42 -21.25 -13.75
CA ASN A 31 4.96 -20.99 -15.07
C ASN A 31 6.48 -20.72 -14.97
N ILE A 32 7.25 -21.48 -15.74
CA ILE A 32 8.71 -21.30 -15.81
C ILE A 32 9.00 -20.02 -16.60
N VAL A 33 9.77 -19.13 -15.97
CA VAL A 33 10.32 -17.93 -16.59
C VAL A 33 11.56 -18.31 -17.40
N ASP A 34 11.67 -17.77 -18.60
CA ASP A 34 12.77 -18.07 -19.52
C ASP A 34 14.13 -17.57 -18.99
N LYS A 35 15.20 -18.14 -19.56
CA LYS A 35 16.59 -17.86 -19.15
C LYS A 35 17.01 -16.40 -19.36
N GLU A 36 16.49 -15.71 -20.37
CA GLU A 36 16.88 -14.32 -20.67
C GLU A 36 16.27 -13.36 -19.65
N SER A 37 15.02 -13.62 -19.26
CA SER A 37 14.38 -12.94 -18.12
C SER A 37 15.14 -13.22 -16.81
N CYS A 38 15.53 -14.48 -16.57
CA CYS A 38 16.30 -14.85 -15.38
C CYS A 38 17.67 -14.17 -15.28
N LYS A 39 18.34 -13.90 -16.42
CA LYS A 39 19.62 -13.16 -16.45
C LYS A 39 19.46 -11.67 -16.13
N LYS A 40 18.29 -11.09 -16.45
CA LYS A 40 18.00 -9.65 -16.27
C LYS A 40 17.51 -9.31 -14.87
N GLY A 41 17.08 -10.30 -14.09
CA GLY A 41 16.47 -10.09 -12.79
C GLY A 41 17.09 -10.96 -11.68
N THR A 42 16.55 -10.81 -10.49
CA THR A 42 16.94 -11.57 -9.29
C THR A 42 15.70 -12.18 -8.64
N GLY A 43 15.91 -13.14 -7.73
CA GLY A 43 14.80 -13.77 -6.99
C GLY A 43 14.11 -14.94 -7.69
N TYR A 44 14.71 -15.47 -8.77
CA TYR A 44 14.24 -16.69 -9.42
C TYR A 44 14.69 -17.94 -8.65
N ILE A 45 13.79 -18.92 -8.55
CA ILE A 45 14.07 -20.22 -7.94
C ILE A 45 14.40 -21.22 -9.05
N PRO A 46 15.49 -22.00 -8.95
CA PRO A 46 15.81 -23.00 -9.96
C PRO A 46 14.73 -24.07 -10.06
N ILE A 47 14.57 -24.62 -11.27
CA ILE A 47 13.59 -25.69 -11.56
C ILE A 47 13.81 -26.89 -10.62
N LYS A 48 15.07 -27.24 -10.35
CA LYS A 48 15.41 -28.33 -9.45
C LYS A 48 16.68 -28.05 -8.66
N SER A 49 16.52 -27.78 -7.37
CA SER A 49 17.64 -27.43 -6.48
C SER A 49 18.65 -28.57 -6.26
N SER A 50 18.23 -29.83 -6.41
CA SER A 50 19.09 -31.00 -6.22
C SER A 50 19.85 -31.44 -7.47
N ASN A 51 19.56 -30.86 -8.63
CA ASN A 51 20.22 -31.23 -9.90
C ASN A 51 21.14 -30.09 -10.33
N ALA A 52 22.44 -30.35 -10.42
CA ALA A 52 23.45 -29.34 -10.73
C ALA A 52 23.22 -28.64 -12.09
N ILE A 53 22.64 -29.33 -13.05
CA ILE A 53 22.33 -28.78 -14.38
C ILE A 53 21.15 -27.82 -14.27
N LEU A 54 20.02 -28.31 -13.76
CA LEU A 54 18.77 -27.54 -13.63
C LEU A 54 18.78 -26.49 -12.50
N TYR A 55 19.87 -26.43 -11.73
CA TYR A 55 20.13 -25.37 -10.77
C TYR A 55 20.45 -24.04 -11.46
N ASN A 56 21.01 -24.06 -12.68
CA ASN A 56 21.46 -22.85 -13.35
C ASN A 56 20.27 -22.12 -14.03
N THR A 57 19.70 -21.13 -13.35
CA THR A 57 18.59 -20.32 -13.84
C THR A 57 18.93 -19.51 -15.09
N SER A 58 20.19 -19.08 -15.24
CA SER A 58 20.66 -18.35 -16.42
C SER A 58 20.77 -19.22 -17.68
N LYS A 59 20.69 -20.55 -17.55
CA LYS A 59 20.67 -21.49 -18.68
C LYS A 59 19.29 -22.11 -18.91
N TYR A 60 18.62 -22.52 -17.84
CA TYR A 60 17.39 -23.33 -17.91
C TYR A 60 16.13 -22.59 -17.46
N GLY A 61 16.25 -21.33 -17.06
CA GLY A 61 15.12 -20.59 -16.49
C GLY A 61 14.82 -21.01 -15.06
N GLY A 62 13.72 -20.51 -14.52
CA GLY A 62 13.33 -20.77 -13.14
C GLY A 62 11.93 -20.25 -12.82
N TYR A 63 11.49 -20.48 -11.58
CA TYR A 63 10.22 -19.98 -11.10
C TYR A 63 10.37 -18.55 -10.58
N GLY A 64 9.45 -17.67 -10.99
CA GLY A 64 9.35 -16.29 -10.52
C GLY A 64 8.31 -16.13 -9.40
N SER A 65 8.07 -14.89 -8.99
CA SER A 65 6.97 -14.53 -8.09
C SER A 65 6.92 -15.35 -6.79
N VAL A 66 8.07 -15.46 -6.11
CA VAL A 66 8.19 -16.19 -4.84
C VAL A 66 7.20 -15.62 -3.82
N THR A 67 6.35 -16.51 -3.30
CA THR A 67 5.36 -16.15 -2.28
C THR A 67 6.07 -15.90 -0.96
N GLY A 68 5.91 -14.69 -0.41
CA GLY A 68 6.28 -14.36 0.95
C GLY A 68 5.19 -14.77 1.93
N THR A 69 5.56 -15.21 3.13
CA THR A 69 4.62 -15.61 4.18
C THR A 69 4.38 -14.55 5.26
N TYR A 70 5.44 -13.82 5.62
CA TYR A 70 5.43 -12.69 6.56
C TYR A 70 6.66 -11.81 6.28
N PHE A 71 6.72 -10.66 6.94
CA PHE A 71 7.86 -9.74 6.91
C PHE A 71 8.63 -9.79 8.24
N PHE A 72 9.87 -9.32 8.25
CA PHE A 72 10.68 -9.23 9.46
C PHE A 72 11.60 -8.01 9.39
N LEU A 73 12.01 -7.49 10.54
CA LEU A 73 12.88 -6.32 10.64
C LEU A 73 14.31 -6.77 10.93
N VAL A 74 15.25 -6.32 10.10
CA VAL A 74 16.67 -6.56 10.27
C VAL A 74 17.43 -5.25 10.27
N GLU A 75 18.36 -5.13 11.22
CA GLU A 75 19.36 -4.07 11.20
C GLU A 75 20.66 -4.63 10.60
N HIS A 76 21.22 -3.95 9.61
CA HIS A 76 22.42 -4.40 8.93
C HIS A 76 23.31 -3.22 8.53
N THR A 77 24.53 -3.51 8.09
CA THR A 77 25.45 -2.50 7.58
C THR A 77 25.25 -2.31 6.08
N MET A 78 25.12 -1.06 5.65
CA MET A 78 25.08 -0.67 4.23
C MET A 78 25.98 0.56 4.06
N LYS A 79 26.99 0.45 3.18
CA LYS A 79 27.97 1.54 2.93
C LYS A 79 28.56 2.13 4.23
N GLY A 80 28.92 1.26 5.18
CA GLY A 80 29.52 1.65 6.46
C GLY A 80 28.55 2.16 7.54
N LYS A 81 27.25 2.34 7.24
CA LYS A 81 26.25 2.80 8.21
C LYS A 81 25.33 1.66 8.65
N ARG A 82 24.89 1.67 9.92
CA ARG A 82 23.82 0.79 10.41
C ARG A 82 22.49 1.34 9.92
N ILE A 83 21.73 0.48 9.25
CA ILE A 83 20.41 0.79 8.74
C ILE A 83 19.41 -0.29 9.10
N ARG A 84 18.11 0.04 9.10
CA ARG A 84 17.03 -0.93 9.29
C ARG A 84 16.25 -1.17 8.00
N THR A 85 16.10 -2.43 7.63
CA THR A 85 15.25 -2.85 6.53
C THR A 85 14.17 -3.83 6.98
N ILE A 86 12.98 -3.68 6.41
CA ILE A 86 11.95 -4.70 6.46
C ILE A 86 12.27 -5.67 5.32
N GLU A 87 12.35 -6.96 5.61
CA GLU A 87 12.58 -8.04 4.64
C GLU A 87 11.41 -9.01 4.64
N MET A 88 11.29 -9.83 3.60
CA MET A 88 10.19 -10.77 3.41
C MET A 88 10.69 -12.20 3.57
N MET A 89 10.02 -13.02 4.38
CA MET A 89 10.30 -14.45 4.53
C MET A 89 9.63 -15.23 3.40
N PRO A 90 10.39 -15.94 2.54
CA PRO A 90 9.81 -16.82 1.54
C PRO A 90 9.05 -18.00 2.17
N LEU A 91 7.87 -18.31 1.66
CA LEU A 91 7.00 -19.37 2.18
C LEU A 91 7.70 -20.73 2.21
N TYR A 92 8.46 -21.09 1.17
CA TYR A 92 9.18 -22.36 1.09
C TYR A 92 10.34 -22.51 2.10
N LEU A 93 10.77 -21.41 2.73
CA LEU A 93 11.79 -21.40 3.78
C LEU A 93 11.21 -21.23 5.18
N SER A 94 9.99 -20.70 5.29
CA SER A 94 9.36 -20.35 6.58
C SER A 94 9.31 -21.49 7.60
N LYS A 95 9.14 -22.74 7.13
CA LYS A 95 9.12 -23.94 7.96
C LYS A 95 10.50 -24.54 8.26
N LYS A 96 11.57 -23.98 7.68
CA LYS A 96 12.96 -24.44 7.87
C LYS A 96 13.77 -23.52 8.78
N ILE A 97 13.22 -22.35 9.11
CA ILE A 97 13.86 -21.31 9.92
C ILE A 97 12.99 -21.15 11.17
N HIS A 98 13.51 -21.61 12.30
CA HIS A 98 12.83 -21.66 13.59
C HIS A 98 13.44 -20.69 14.61
N SER A 99 14.74 -20.39 14.50
CA SER A 99 15.42 -19.52 15.44
C SER A 99 15.83 -18.16 14.84
N LYS A 100 16.18 -17.23 15.73
CA LYS A 100 16.71 -15.92 15.35
C LYS A 100 18.05 -16.04 14.63
N GLU A 101 18.90 -16.94 15.10
CA GLU A 101 20.24 -17.21 14.55
C GLU A 101 20.14 -17.79 13.14
N GLU A 102 19.20 -18.70 12.90
CA GLU A 102 18.91 -19.24 11.57
C GLU A 102 18.41 -18.14 10.61
N LEU A 103 17.58 -17.22 11.12
CA LEU A 103 17.10 -16.08 10.34
C LEU A 103 18.23 -15.09 10.02
N GLU A 104 19.13 -14.82 10.95
CA GLU A 104 20.32 -13.98 10.73
C GLU A 104 21.30 -14.65 9.76
N LYS A 105 21.46 -15.98 9.83
CA LYS A 105 22.21 -16.76 8.86
C LYS A 105 21.61 -16.66 7.46
N TYR A 106 20.28 -16.79 7.34
CA TYR A 106 19.58 -16.55 6.08
C TYR A 106 19.81 -15.13 5.54
N CYS A 107 19.74 -14.12 6.41
CA CYS A 107 20.02 -12.73 6.03
C CYS A 107 21.44 -12.56 5.48
N LYS A 108 22.43 -13.21 6.10
CA LYS A 108 23.83 -13.13 5.67
C LYS A 108 24.07 -13.90 4.37
N GLU A 109 23.57 -15.13 4.26
CA GLU A 109 23.92 -16.06 3.18
C GLU A 109 23.04 -15.94 1.94
N LYS A 110 21.77 -15.53 2.10
CA LYS A 110 20.79 -15.46 0.99
C LYS A 110 20.40 -14.04 0.63
N LEU A 111 20.34 -13.13 1.61
CA LEU A 111 20.07 -11.71 1.36
C LEU A 111 21.37 -10.88 1.28
N GLU A 112 22.53 -11.51 1.51
CA GLU A 112 23.86 -10.89 1.40
C GLU A 112 24.02 -9.65 2.30
N LEU A 113 23.28 -9.59 3.41
CA LEU A 113 23.33 -8.47 4.34
C LEU A 113 24.61 -8.54 5.18
N GLN A 114 25.28 -7.40 5.33
CA GLN A 114 26.49 -7.30 6.13
C GLN A 114 26.16 -7.13 7.62
N LYS A 115 26.68 -8.02 8.47
CA LYS A 115 26.47 -8.01 9.93
C LYS A 115 24.97 -7.86 10.30
N PRO A 116 24.09 -8.76 9.82
CA PRO A 116 22.67 -8.66 10.10
C PRO A 116 22.39 -8.92 11.58
N SER A 117 21.41 -8.20 12.12
CA SER A 117 20.84 -8.46 13.44
C SER A 117 19.33 -8.33 13.35
N VAL A 118 18.61 -9.42 13.61
CA VAL A 118 17.15 -9.44 13.54
C VAL A 118 16.60 -8.70 14.76
N ARG A 119 15.86 -7.62 14.51
CA ARG A 119 15.21 -6.78 15.52
C ARG A 119 13.78 -7.22 15.80
N LEU A 120 13.07 -7.68 14.78
CA LEU A 120 11.74 -8.24 14.92
C LEU A 120 11.56 -9.41 13.94
N ALA A 121 11.31 -10.60 14.46
CA ALA A 121 11.30 -11.82 13.65
C ALA A 121 10.05 -11.98 12.77
N ARG A 122 8.93 -11.35 13.13
CA ARG A 122 7.65 -11.54 12.45
C ARG A 122 6.80 -10.27 12.44
N ILE A 123 6.33 -9.90 11.26
CA ILE A 123 5.36 -8.85 10.95
C ILE A 123 4.43 -9.46 9.90
N LYS A 124 3.16 -9.66 10.25
CA LYS A 124 2.19 -10.36 9.38
C LYS A 124 1.71 -9.49 8.22
N TYR A 125 1.14 -10.10 7.20
CA TYR A 125 0.34 -9.37 6.21
C TYR A 125 -0.83 -8.67 6.90
N ASN A 126 -1.24 -7.52 6.36
CA ASN A 126 -2.22 -6.60 6.95
C ASN A 126 -1.85 -6.05 8.34
N SER A 127 -0.62 -6.22 8.84
CA SER A 127 -0.20 -5.56 10.07
C SER A 127 -0.33 -4.04 9.94
N LEU A 128 -0.80 -3.39 11.00
CA LEU A 128 -1.01 -1.95 11.04
C LEU A 128 0.32 -1.23 11.33
N LEU A 129 0.77 -0.40 10.40
CA LEU A 129 1.95 0.44 10.51
C LEU A 129 1.52 1.90 10.55
N LYS A 130 1.90 2.65 11.58
CA LYS A 130 1.80 4.12 11.57
C LYS A 130 3.11 4.68 11.04
N ILE A 131 3.03 5.38 9.91
CA ILE A 131 4.18 5.92 9.19
C ILE A 131 4.01 7.43 9.11
N ASN A 132 4.94 8.17 9.71
CA ASN A 132 4.93 9.65 9.75
C ASN A 132 3.53 10.22 10.08
N GLY A 133 2.85 9.69 11.10
CA GLY A 133 1.50 10.17 11.47
C GLY A 133 0.31 9.48 10.80
N PHE A 134 0.49 8.77 9.67
CA PHE A 134 -0.62 8.12 8.94
C PHE A 134 -0.61 6.59 9.08
N PRO A 135 -1.74 5.94 9.41
CA PRO A 135 -1.79 4.50 9.57
C PRO A 135 -2.10 3.76 8.25
N TYR A 136 -1.36 2.67 8.03
CA TYR A 136 -1.39 1.83 6.85
C TYR A 136 -1.39 0.34 7.20
N HIS A 137 -1.97 -0.48 6.33
CA HIS A 137 -1.73 -1.93 6.33
C HIS A 137 -0.61 -2.28 5.34
N ILE A 138 0.38 -3.06 5.76
CA ILE A 138 1.37 -3.65 4.84
C ILE A 138 0.78 -4.86 4.12
N THR A 139 0.75 -4.87 2.79
CA THR A 139 -0.03 -5.85 2.01
C THR A 139 0.79 -6.71 1.05
N GLY A 140 2.05 -6.37 0.80
CA GLY A 140 2.90 -7.18 -0.07
C GLY A 140 4.23 -6.52 -0.38
N LYS A 141 5.13 -7.27 -1.02
CA LYS A 141 6.43 -6.79 -1.50
C LYS A 141 6.38 -6.51 -3.00
N THR A 142 7.13 -5.50 -3.43
CA THR A 142 7.38 -5.17 -4.83
C THR A 142 8.79 -4.59 -4.94
N ASN A 143 9.70 -5.33 -5.56
CA ASN A 143 11.12 -4.96 -5.63
C ASN A 143 11.68 -4.62 -4.24
N ASP A 144 12.30 -3.44 -4.08
CA ASP A 144 12.82 -2.91 -2.81
C ASP A 144 11.80 -2.07 -2.02
N SER A 145 10.51 -2.27 -2.29
CA SER A 145 9.43 -1.56 -1.63
C SER A 145 8.32 -2.52 -1.19
N TYR A 146 7.44 -2.03 -0.33
CA TYR A 146 6.25 -2.72 0.13
C TYR A 146 5.00 -1.95 -0.26
N TRP A 147 4.02 -2.67 -0.78
CA TRP A 147 2.68 -2.15 -0.96
C TRP A 147 2.06 -1.89 0.41
N ILE A 148 1.49 -0.70 0.54
CA ILE A 148 0.74 -0.28 1.71
C ILE A 148 -0.66 0.14 1.29
N MET A 149 -1.58 0.11 2.24
CA MET A 149 -2.99 0.44 2.00
C MET A 149 -3.47 1.31 3.15
N SER A 150 -4.30 2.33 2.87
CA SER A 150 -4.87 3.18 3.93
C SER A 150 -5.55 2.32 4.99
N ALA A 151 -5.27 2.58 6.26
CA ALA A 151 -6.03 2.03 7.39
C ALA A 151 -7.11 3.01 7.90
N ILE A 152 -7.25 4.18 7.27
CA ILE A 152 -8.28 5.17 7.56
C ILE A 152 -9.38 5.10 6.51
N GLN A 153 -10.63 5.06 6.98
CA GLN A 153 -11.83 5.20 6.15
C GLN A 153 -12.14 6.67 5.88
N LEU A 154 -12.57 6.99 4.66
CA LEU A 154 -12.99 8.35 4.31
C LEU A 154 -14.33 8.66 4.98
N LEU A 155 -14.34 9.73 5.78
CA LEU A 155 -15.54 10.18 6.48
C LEU A 155 -16.09 11.43 5.83
N LEU A 156 -17.27 11.33 5.24
CA LEU A 156 -18.01 12.43 4.62
C LEU A 156 -19.26 12.76 5.45
N SER A 157 -19.78 13.98 5.32
CA SER A 157 -21.12 14.28 5.84
C SER A 157 -22.16 13.46 5.07
N LYS A 158 -23.36 13.28 5.64
CA LYS A 158 -24.46 12.56 4.99
C LYS A 158 -24.69 13.01 3.54
N ASN A 159 -24.81 14.32 3.33
CA ASN A 159 -25.08 14.89 2.01
C ASN A 159 -23.96 14.57 0.99
N TYR A 160 -22.68 14.66 1.41
CA TYR A 160 -21.57 14.33 0.52
C TYR A 160 -21.44 12.83 0.27
N TYR A 161 -21.74 12.00 1.27
CA TYR A 161 -21.75 10.55 1.11
C TYR A 161 -22.84 10.09 0.14
N GLU A 162 -24.06 10.59 0.30
CA GLU A 162 -25.18 10.29 -0.61
C GLU A 162 -24.87 10.77 -2.02
N TYR A 163 -24.27 11.95 -2.17
CA TYR A 163 -23.87 12.45 -3.48
C TYR A 163 -22.74 11.63 -4.11
N LEU A 164 -21.73 11.23 -3.34
CA LEU A 164 -20.66 10.35 -3.85
C LEU A 164 -21.22 8.99 -4.31
N ARG A 165 -22.19 8.42 -3.58
CA ARG A 165 -22.88 7.19 -3.99
C ARG A 165 -23.57 7.35 -5.35
N LYS A 166 -24.25 8.47 -5.56
CA LYS A 166 -24.90 8.83 -6.83
C LYS A 166 -23.87 8.93 -7.98
N LEU A 167 -22.75 9.61 -7.75
CA LEU A 167 -21.65 9.67 -8.71
C LEU A 167 -21.10 8.29 -9.05
N TYR A 168 -20.98 7.39 -8.07
CA TYR A 168 -20.49 6.04 -8.27
C TYR A 168 -21.44 5.25 -9.19
N ILE A 169 -22.75 5.29 -8.92
CA ILE A 169 -23.78 4.64 -9.75
C ILE A 169 -23.74 5.19 -11.19
N PHE A 170 -23.72 6.51 -11.35
CA PHE A 170 -23.64 7.13 -12.67
C PHE A 170 -22.38 6.75 -13.46
N CYS A 171 -21.22 6.75 -12.80
CA CYS A 171 -19.94 6.50 -13.47
C CYS A 171 -19.64 5.01 -13.71
N LYS A 172 -20.13 4.11 -12.85
CA LYS A 172 -19.84 2.66 -12.94
C LYS A 172 -20.99 1.84 -13.55
N GLU A 173 -22.24 2.24 -13.32
CA GLU A 173 -23.42 1.53 -13.84
C GLU A 173 -24.03 2.21 -15.07
N GLU A 174 -23.46 3.35 -15.52
CA GLU A 174 -23.94 4.16 -16.65
C GLU A 174 -25.43 4.55 -16.57
N ARG A 175 -25.96 4.63 -15.34
CA ARG A 175 -27.33 5.04 -15.07
C ARG A 175 -27.42 6.55 -15.02
N LEU A 176 -28.26 7.12 -15.88
CA LEU A 176 -28.57 8.55 -15.87
C LEU A 176 -29.19 8.91 -14.51
N GLU A 177 -28.49 9.76 -13.76
CA GLU A 177 -29.03 10.38 -12.56
C GLU A 177 -29.26 11.86 -12.83
N GLU A 178 -30.51 12.31 -12.70
CA GLU A 178 -30.96 13.69 -12.94
C GLU A 178 -30.34 14.72 -11.98
N GLU A 179 -29.63 14.26 -10.94
CA GLU A 179 -29.12 15.09 -9.84
C GLU A 179 -27.61 15.40 -9.88
N ILE A 180 -26.91 15.02 -10.95
CA ILE A 180 -25.49 15.38 -11.15
C ILE A 180 -25.44 16.79 -11.70
N VAL A 181 -24.97 17.71 -10.85
CA VAL A 181 -24.90 19.13 -11.15
C VAL A 181 -23.49 19.62 -10.85
N GLY A 182 -22.91 20.40 -11.76
CA GLY A 182 -21.53 20.92 -11.64
C GLY A 182 -21.26 21.59 -10.29
N GLU A 183 -22.20 22.36 -9.75
CA GLU A 183 -22.04 23.00 -8.44
C GLU A 183 -21.80 22.00 -7.30
N LYS A 184 -22.50 20.85 -7.29
CA LYS A 184 -22.32 19.80 -6.29
C LYS A 184 -20.96 19.09 -6.47
N ASN A 185 -20.53 18.85 -7.71
CA ASN A 185 -19.19 18.33 -8.02
C ASN A 185 -18.09 19.24 -7.44
N ILE A 186 -18.20 20.55 -7.66
CA ILE A 186 -17.24 21.55 -7.18
C ILE A 186 -17.20 21.59 -5.65
N LYS A 187 -18.36 21.53 -4.99
CA LYS A 187 -18.44 21.46 -3.51
C LYS A 187 -17.77 20.19 -2.97
N LEU A 188 -17.98 19.04 -3.60
CA LEU A 188 -17.34 17.79 -3.18
C LEU A 188 -15.82 17.83 -3.42
N TYR A 189 -15.38 18.35 -4.57
CA TYR A 189 -13.96 18.57 -4.89
C TYR A 189 -13.28 19.42 -3.81
N THR A 190 -13.89 20.55 -3.46
CA THR A 190 -13.40 21.46 -2.42
C THR A 190 -13.34 20.76 -1.06
N CYS A 191 -14.38 20.00 -0.69
CA CYS A 191 -14.39 19.24 0.56
C CYS A 191 -13.25 18.21 0.64
N ILE A 192 -12.92 17.54 -0.47
CA ILE A 192 -11.80 16.60 -0.53
C ILE A 192 -10.46 17.32 -0.36
N LEU A 193 -10.28 18.46 -1.03
CA LEU A 193 -9.08 19.28 -0.93
C LEU A 193 -8.84 19.76 0.51
N GLU A 194 -9.89 20.26 1.17
CA GLU A 194 -9.82 20.64 2.59
C GLU A 194 -9.43 19.47 3.50
N LYS A 195 -9.90 18.25 3.21
CA LYS A 195 -9.50 17.06 3.97
C LYS A 195 -8.04 16.72 3.78
N LEU A 196 -7.55 16.78 2.54
CA LEU A 196 -6.14 16.54 2.22
C LEU A 196 -5.22 17.55 2.91
N GLU A 197 -5.72 18.75 3.18
CA GLU A 197 -4.94 19.79 3.87
C GLU A 197 -5.06 19.75 5.40
N LYS A 198 -6.29 19.69 5.93
CA LYS A 198 -6.58 20.02 7.34
C LYS A 198 -6.84 18.80 8.22
N SER A 199 -6.79 17.59 7.67
CA SER A 199 -7.05 16.35 8.42
C SER A 199 -5.86 15.40 8.41
N ILE A 200 -6.01 14.21 9.00
CA ILE A 200 -4.94 13.18 9.00
C ILE A 200 -4.43 12.86 7.58
N TYR A 201 -5.27 13.04 6.55
CA TYR A 201 -4.90 12.82 5.16
C TYR A 201 -3.74 13.70 4.66
N SER A 202 -3.40 14.80 5.34
CA SER A 202 -2.19 15.58 5.03
C SER A 202 -0.89 14.81 5.24
N HIS A 203 -0.93 13.76 6.08
CA HIS A 203 0.20 12.86 6.32
C HIS A 203 0.19 11.64 5.39
N LYS A 204 -0.82 11.50 4.51
CA LYS A 204 -0.92 10.36 3.60
C LYS A 204 0.18 10.45 2.54
N LEU A 205 1.02 9.43 2.45
CA LEU A 205 2.01 9.16 1.41
C LEU A 205 1.34 8.93 0.05
N LEU A 206 0.88 10.00 -0.59
CA LEU A 206 0.16 9.97 -1.87
C LEU A 206 0.88 10.81 -2.92
N ASN A 207 2.14 10.45 -3.16
CA ASN A 207 2.97 11.09 -4.17
C ASN A 207 2.68 10.50 -5.56
N ILE A 208 2.38 11.36 -6.51
CA ILE A 208 1.97 11.04 -7.88
C ILE A 208 2.96 11.71 -8.84
N ASN A 209 3.26 11.02 -9.94
CA ASN A 209 3.97 11.66 -11.06
C ASN A 209 2.99 12.57 -11.80
N TYR A 210 3.27 13.86 -11.75
CA TYR A 210 2.54 14.93 -12.41
C TYR A 210 3.54 15.68 -13.30
N ASN A 211 3.36 15.59 -14.62
CA ASN A 211 4.23 16.24 -15.61
C ASN A 211 5.73 16.00 -15.38
N GLY A 212 6.11 14.75 -15.07
CA GLY A 212 7.49 14.34 -14.83
C GLY A 212 8.05 14.66 -13.45
N LYS A 213 7.25 15.26 -12.55
CA LYS A 213 7.64 15.61 -11.18
C LYS A 213 6.80 14.84 -10.17
N SER A 214 7.40 14.47 -9.04
CA SER A 214 6.65 13.88 -7.93
C SER A 214 5.98 15.00 -7.13
N LYS A 215 4.64 14.98 -7.04
CA LYS A 215 3.83 15.90 -6.24
C LYS A 215 2.84 15.14 -5.38
N ASN A 216 2.45 15.70 -4.25
CA ASN A 216 1.35 15.14 -3.46
C ASN A 216 0.00 15.37 -4.18
N LEU A 217 -0.99 14.50 -3.98
CA LEU A 217 -2.34 14.70 -4.50
C LEU A 217 -2.91 16.08 -4.17
N LYS A 218 -2.69 16.60 -2.94
CA LYS A 218 -3.17 17.94 -2.55
C LYS A 218 -2.72 19.00 -3.55
N ASP A 219 -1.41 19.08 -3.82
CA ASP A 219 -0.81 20.09 -4.69
C ASP A 219 -1.27 19.93 -6.15
N ILE A 220 -1.55 18.70 -6.58
CA ILE A 220 -2.10 18.41 -7.91
C ILE A 220 -3.52 18.96 -7.99
N LEU A 221 -4.38 18.67 -7.00
CA LEU A 221 -5.74 19.19 -7.00
C LEU A 221 -5.78 20.72 -6.91
N GLU A 222 -4.89 21.34 -6.14
CA GLU A 222 -4.76 22.80 -6.13
C GLU A 222 -4.35 23.35 -7.50
N SER A 223 -3.35 22.73 -8.15
CA SER A 223 -2.86 23.16 -9.47
C SER A 223 -3.90 22.98 -10.59
N GLU A 224 -4.72 21.93 -10.50
CA GLU A 224 -5.69 21.53 -11.52
C GLU A 224 -7.11 22.03 -11.26
N LYS A 225 -7.29 22.89 -10.24
CA LYS A 225 -8.61 23.38 -9.85
C LYS A 225 -9.32 24.10 -11.01
N GLU A 226 -8.66 25.03 -11.69
CA GLU A 226 -9.24 25.74 -12.83
C GLU A 226 -9.55 24.79 -14.00
N ASN A 227 -8.65 23.84 -14.28
CA ASN A 227 -8.88 22.83 -15.30
C ASN A 227 -10.11 21.99 -14.96
N PHE A 228 -10.30 21.59 -13.70
CA PHE A 228 -11.47 20.85 -13.25
C PHE A 228 -12.78 21.64 -13.43
N LEU A 229 -12.78 22.95 -13.19
CA LEU A 229 -13.94 23.82 -13.37
C LEU A 229 -14.38 23.90 -14.85
N LEU A 230 -13.44 23.79 -15.79
CA LEU A 230 -13.70 23.84 -17.23
C LEU A 230 -14.22 22.52 -17.81
N LEU A 231 -14.17 21.42 -17.05
CA LEU A 231 -14.63 20.12 -17.51
C LEU A 231 -16.16 20.02 -17.53
N SER A 232 -16.68 19.16 -18.42
CA SER A 232 -18.10 18.80 -18.37
C SER A 232 -18.44 18.11 -17.05
N GLU A 233 -19.70 18.23 -16.62
CA GLU A 233 -20.18 17.63 -15.36
C GLU A 233 -19.92 16.12 -15.29
N LYS A 234 -20.06 15.43 -16.42
CA LYS A 234 -19.72 14.00 -16.56
C LYS A 234 -18.23 13.75 -16.31
N LYS A 235 -17.34 14.58 -16.85
CA LYS A 235 -15.90 14.44 -16.66
C LYS A 235 -15.47 14.79 -15.24
N GLN A 236 -16.08 15.80 -14.63
CA GLN A 236 -15.89 16.11 -13.21
C GLN A 236 -16.28 14.93 -12.32
N ALA A 237 -17.45 14.33 -12.56
CA ALA A 237 -17.92 13.15 -11.84
C ALA A 237 -16.93 11.97 -11.93
N GLN A 238 -16.44 11.68 -13.14
CA GLN A 238 -15.44 10.62 -13.36
C GLN A 238 -14.18 10.86 -12.53
N ILE A 239 -13.65 12.09 -12.57
CA ILE A 239 -12.45 12.47 -11.82
C ILE A 239 -12.66 12.37 -10.31
N LEU A 240 -13.83 12.76 -9.80
CA LEU A 240 -14.16 12.64 -8.38
C LEU A 240 -14.15 11.19 -7.90
N ILE A 241 -14.62 10.25 -8.72
CA ILE A 241 -14.55 8.80 -8.41
C ILE A 241 -13.10 8.28 -8.43
N GLU A 242 -12.29 8.75 -9.38
CA GLU A 242 -10.87 8.41 -9.43
C GLU A 242 -10.10 8.97 -8.21
N ILE A 243 -10.36 10.22 -7.82
CA ILE A 243 -9.81 10.81 -6.59
C ILE A 243 -10.27 10.03 -5.35
N PHE A 244 -11.55 9.67 -5.27
CA PHE A 244 -12.09 8.88 -4.16
C PHE A 244 -11.38 7.53 -4.04
N THR A 245 -11.13 6.84 -5.16
CA THR A 245 -10.39 5.56 -5.20
C THR A 245 -9.01 5.68 -4.54
N LEU A 246 -8.33 6.82 -4.66
CA LEU A 246 -7.04 7.06 -3.99
C LEU A 246 -7.17 7.27 -2.48
N LEU A 247 -8.34 7.61 -1.97
CA LEU A 247 -8.61 7.84 -0.54
C LEU A 247 -9.16 6.61 0.18
N GLU A 248 -9.67 5.63 -0.56
CA GLU A 248 -10.20 4.37 -0.06
C GLU A 248 -9.15 3.50 0.67
N SER A 249 -9.66 2.51 1.40
CA SER A 249 -8.87 1.44 2.02
C SER A 249 -8.52 0.34 1.01
N ASN A 250 -8.00 0.73 -0.15
CA ASN A 250 -7.40 -0.13 -1.15
C ASN A 250 -6.16 0.56 -1.75
N ASN A 251 -5.49 -0.09 -2.71
CA ASN A 251 -4.30 0.45 -3.35
C ASN A 251 -4.29 0.12 -4.85
N PHE A 252 -5.42 0.31 -5.53
CA PHE A 252 -5.52 -0.01 -6.96
C PHE A 252 -4.95 1.08 -7.87
N GLY A 253 -4.79 2.29 -7.34
CA GLY A 253 -4.45 3.49 -8.10
C GLY A 253 -5.66 4.06 -8.85
N ALA A 254 -5.44 5.18 -9.53
CA ALA A 254 -6.49 5.91 -10.23
C ALA A 254 -6.02 6.45 -11.59
N ASN A 255 -6.97 6.73 -12.47
CA ASN A 255 -6.73 7.41 -13.74
C ASN A 255 -6.91 8.91 -13.59
N LEU A 256 -5.81 9.66 -13.60
CA LEU A 256 -5.80 11.12 -13.56
C LEU A 256 -5.11 11.72 -14.79
N GLU A 257 -5.20 11.06 -15.95
CA GLU A 257 -4.60 11.52 -17.20
C GLU A 257 -5.09 12.91 -17.61
N SER A 258 -6.35 13.26 -17.32
CA SER A 258 -6.90 14.60 -17.55
C SER A 258 -6.21 15.71 -16.74
N PHE A 259 -5.48 15.35 -15.69
CA PHE A 259 -4.68 16.23 -14.84
C PHE A 259 -3.17 16.11 -15.14
N GLY A 260 -2.78 15.61 -16.32
CA GLY A 260 -1.36 15.43 -16.67
C GLY A 260 -0.64 14.36 -15.83
N CYS A 261 -1.39 13.48 -15.19
CA CYS A 261 -0.87 12.30 -14.48
C CYS A 261 -0.97 11.05 -15.37
N GLY A 262 -0.76 9.86 -14.79
CA GLY A 262 -0.90 8.59 -15.50
C GLY A 262 -2.30 7.95 -15.40
N LYS A 263 -2.55 6.96 -16.27
CA LYS A 263 -3.75 6.10 -16.25
C LYS A 263 -3.88 5.22 -15.01
N LYS A 264 -2.77 4.98 -14.31
CA LYS A 264 -2.72 4.24 -13.05
C LYS A 264 -1.69 4.88 -12.12
N CYS A 265 -2.12 5.90 -11.41
CA CYS A 265 -1.30 6.70 -10.52
C CYS A 265 -1.75 6.57 -9.06
N GLY A 266 -0.99 7.13 -8.11
CA GLY A 266 -1.35 7.17 -6.70
C GLY A 266 -1.27 5.82 -5.97
N ILE A 267 -0.60 4.81 -6.55
CA ILE A 267 -0.35 3.56 -5.84
C ILE A 267 0.73 3.78 -4.78
N THR A 268 0.37 3.54 -3.53
CA THR A 268 1.21 3.83 -2.37
C THR A 268 2.17 2.69 -2.06
N LYS A 269 3.44 3.03 -1.86
CA LYS A 269 4.55 2.13 -1.52
C LYS A 269 5.43 2.76 -0.46
N ILE A 270 6.06 1.94 0.36
CA ILE A 270 7.16 2.36 1.24
C ILE A 270 8.44 1.62 0.84
N ASN A 271 9.59 2.28 0.93
CA ASN A 271 10.87 1.59 0.72
C ASN A 271 11.11 0.59 1.84
N LYS A 272 11.84 -0.50 1.56
CA LYS A 272 12.24 -1.47 2.58
C LYS A 272 13.13 -0.86 3.66
N ASN A 273 13.97 0.11 3.31
CA ASN A 273 14.78 0.87 4.24
C ASN A 273 13.91 1.95 4.91
N ILE A 274 13.78 1.83 6.23
CA ILE A 274 12.91 2.69 7.03
C ILE A 274 13.65 3.85 7.70
N ASP A 275 14.97 3.96 7.57
CA ASP A 275 15.76 4.99 8.26
C ASP A 275 15.40 6.41 7.84
N LYS A 276 15.01 6.58 6.57
CA LYS A 276 14.60 7.88 6.02
C LYS A 276 13.21 8.31 6.48
N LEU A 277 12.42 7.41 7.06
CA LEU A 277 11.11 7.74 7.62
C LEU A 277 11.31 8.34 9.00
N GLU A 278 10.51 9.32 9.39
CA GLU A 278 10.61 9.96 10.71
C GLU A 278 10.10 9.02 11.80
N GLU A 279 8.94 8.43 11.57
CA GLU A 279 8.21 7.53 12.47
C GLU A 279 7.78 6.26 11.73
N VAL A 280 8.02 5.09 12.33
CA VAL A 280 7.44 3.80 11.90
C VAL A 280 7.07 2.98 13.13
N LEU A 281 5.78 2.93 13.47
CA LEU A 281 5.27 2.12 14.58
C LEU A 281 4.49 0.93 14.05
N LEU A 282 4.80 -0.27 14.54
CA LEU A 282 3.93 -1.44 14.37
C LEU A 282 2.88 -1.43 15.49
N ILE A 283 1.61 -1.33 15.12
CA ILE A 283 0.47 -1.32 16.04
C ILE A 283 -0.16 -2.72 16.03
N ASN A 284 -0.08 -3.42 17.16
CA ASN A 284 -0.75 -4.69 17.36
C ASN A 284 -2.15 -4.45 17.92
N GLN A 285 -3.17 -4.82 17.17
CA GLN A 285 -4.57 -4.64 17.55
C GLN A 285 -5.19 -5.99 17.96
N SER A 286 -6.06 -5.97 18.97
CA SER A 286 -6.96 -7.10 19.25
C SER A 286 -7.95 -7.32 18.09
N PRO A 287 -8.65 -8.48 18.01
CA PRO A 287 -9.60 -8.72 16.93
C PRO A 287 -10.66 -7.62 16.76
N THR A 288 -11.12 -7.03 17.86
CA THR A 288 -12.07 -5.91 17.86
C THR A 288 -11.42 -4.54 17.73
N GLY A 289 -10.09 -4.44 17.88
CA GLY A 289 -9.35 -3.18 17.89
C GLY A 289 -9.56 -2.34 19.15
N LEU A 290 -10.07 -2.95 20.23
CA LEU A 290 -10.28 -2.26 21.52
C LEU A 290 -9.00 -2.16 22.34
N PHE A 291 -8.05 -3.08 22.12
CA PHE A 291 -6.77 -3.08 22.78
C PHE A 291 -5.67 -2.95 21.74
N GLU A 292 -4.73 -2.07 22.01
CA GLU A 292 -3.60 -1.79 21.14
C GLU A 292 -2.31 -1.72 21.94
N ASN A 293 -1.22 -2.21 21.36
CA ASN A 293 0.13 -1.86 21.78
C ASN A 293 0.95 -1.49 20.54
N SER A 294 2.02 -0.72 20.75
CA SER A 294 2.87 -0.24 19.67
C SER A 294 4.33 -0.58 19.89
N ILE A 295 5.01 -0.99 18.83
CA ILE A 295 6.46 -1.22 18.80
C ILE A 295 7.07 -0.20 17.84
N ASP A 296 8.02 0.60 18.32
CA ASP A 296 8.79 1.51 17.47
C ASP A 296 9.85 0.74 16.68
N LEU A 297 9.63 0.58 15.37
CA LEU A 297 10.51 -0.20 14.50
C LEU A 297 11.87 0.47 14.29
N LYS A 298 12.03 1.74 14.65
CA LYS A 298 13.32 2.44 14.61
C LYS A 298 14.12 2.30 15.90
N LYS A 299 13.52 1.81 17.00
CA LYS A 299 14.16 1.68 18.32
C LYS A 299 14.30 0.24 18.83
N VAL A 300 13.40 -0.68 18.48
CA VAL A 300 13.41 -2.09 18.92
C VAL A 300 14.67 -2.87 18.53
#